data_AF-A0A2V9TFL1-F1
#
_entry.id   AF-A0A2V9TFL1-F1
#
_cell.length_a   1.000
_cell.length_b   1.000
_cell.length_c   1.000
_cell.angle_alpha   90.00
_cell.angle_beta   90.00
_cell.angle_gamma   90.00
#
_symmetry.space_group_name_H-M   'P 1'
#
loop_
_entity.id
_entity.type
_entity.pdbx_description
1 polymer ?
#
loop_
_entity_poly.entity_id
_entity_poly.type
_entity_poly.pdbx_seq_one_letter_code
_entity_poly.pdbx_strand_id
1 'polypeptide(L)'
;MCGGIPAPPIEGNSRHRGSRSDCDRRDPRSRAGGLLRALEWEGPAMVEFRVDRETGSCFFMEVNGRYWGTSSLPILAGVDFPLYHWQILHGEQPHVSGEYAIGMRWRWTPGYLDRLYSIMARSSGKIVRHTSRIRELVQIPIDFLPPIREALWSWSDPEPFFSELAASIFEHLTAAVNWLLRKLTRGGTSRYAKIYLRLRPEARSTYARLRTADALGTNRKYSQAIPGSMRSALFVCYGNIMRSPMAEAMLKRVLAEQGVNGVGVQSAGLHALAGREAHPLALKVSREIGIPLDNHRAQLLTPEMVASSDLIFAMDFENLAELCAVYPDAKNKIHMLSAFAEGKQRNREIADPYYGDEKTTRQCYAMLMQCVRNLAQSVFPAHETASAVGSTPVHY
;
A
#
# COMPACT_ATOMS: atom_id res chain seq x y z
N MET A 1 -14.74 31.79 -33.20
CA MET A 1 -13.49 31.51 -32.45
C MET A 1 -13.70 30.25 -31.63
N CYS A 2 -12.72 29.36 -31.69
CA CYS A 2 -12.76 27.96 -31.31
C CYS A 2 -13.09 27.73 -29.83
N GLY A 3 -14.09 26.89 -29.56
CA GLY A 3 -14.23 26.16 -28.30
C GLY A 3 -14.09 24.68 -28.61
N GLY A 4 -12.87 24.15 -28.47
CA GLY A 4 -12.55 22.75 -28.76
C GLY A 4 -13.46 21.80 -28.00
N ILE A 5 -14.17 20.96 -28.74
CA ILE A 5 -14.96 19.86 -28.18
C ILE A 5 -13.99 18.71 -27.94
N PRO A 6 -13.72 18.31 -26.68
CA PRO A 6 -12.88 17.15 -26.43
C PRO A 6 -13.62 15.90 -26.90
N ALA A 7 -13.02 15.19 -27.85
CA ALA A 7 -13.43 13.85 -28.25
C ALA A 7 -13.45 12.93 -27.01
N PRO A 8 -14.57 12.25 -26.71
CA PRO A 8 -14.59 11.25 -25.65
C PRO A 8 -13.83 9.98 -26.08
N PRO A 9 -13.27 9.22 -25.12
CA PRO A 9 -12.30 8.14 -25.38
C PRO A 9 -12.84 7.01 -26.27
N ILE A 10 -11.97 6.50 -27.12
CA ILE A 10 -12.16 5.53 -28.21
C ILE A 10 -12.23 4.07 -27.69
N GLU A 11 -12.84 3.83 -26.52
CA GLU A 11 -12.98 2.47 -25.96
C GLU A 11 -14.44 2.21 -25.54
N GLY A 12 -15.22 1.58 -26.42
CA GLY A 12 -16.67 1.49 -26.35
C GLY A 12 -17.26 0.42 -25.43
N ASN A 13 -16.92 0.40 -24.14
CA ASN A 13 -17.65 -0.41 -23.15
C ASN A 13 -18.97 0.25 -22.73
N SER A 14 -19.99 0.11 -23.57
CA SER A 14 -21.35 0.61 -23.28
C SER A 14 -22.08 -0.31 -22.30
N ARG A 15 -22.34 0.19 -21.09
CA ARG A 15 -23.05 -0.50 -19.99
C ARG A 15 -24.49 -0.90 -20.31
N HIS A 16 -25.09 -0.17 -21.25
CA HIS A 16 -26.44 -0.40 -21.75
C HIS A 16 -26.40 -0.25 -23.27
N ARG A 17 -26.96 -1.24 -23.96
CA ARG A 17 -27.29 -1.17 -25.38
C ARG A 17 -28.74 -1.61 -25.55
N GLY A 18 -29.35 -1.27 -26.67
CA GLY A 18 -30.70 -1.72 -26.96
C GLY A 18 -31.01 -1.76 -28.44
N SER A 19 -32.02 -2.54 -28.80
CA SER A 19 -32.49 -2.70 -30.18
C SER A 19 -33.42 -1.56 -30.59
N ARG A 20 -33.41 -1.17 -31.86
CA ARG A 20 -34.26 -0.13 -32.46
C ARG A 20 -34.80 -0.62 -33.79
N SER A 21 -36.03 -0.22 -34.13
CA SER A 21 -36.64 -0.48 -35.44
C SER A 21 -35.94 0.32 -36.55
N ASP A 22 -36.05 -0.19 -37.77
CA ASP A 22 -35.57 0.49 -38.98
C ASP A 22 -36.50 1.66 -39.34
N CYS A 23 -35.92 2.84 -39.65
CA CYS A 23 -36.68 3.98 -40.13
C CYS A 23 -35.93 4.69 -41.28
N ASP A 24 -36.57 4.69 -42.46
CA ASP A 24 -36.11 5.27 -43.73
C ASP A 24 -35.87 6.80 -43.59
N ARG A 25 -34.76 7.45 -43.99
CA ARG A 25 -34.03 7.52 -45.29
C ARG A 25 -32.50 7.57 -45.13
N ARG A 26 -31.98 7.15 -43.98
CA ARG A 26 -30.54 7.14 -43.60
C ARG A 26 -30.20 5.80 -42.94
N ASP A 27 -30.69 4.72 -43.54
CA ASP A 27 -30.65 3.37 -42.97
C ASP A 27 -29.19 2.85 -42.82
N PRO A 28 -28.73 2.60 -41.58
CA PRO A 28 -27.41 2.03 -41.31
C PRO A 28 -27.23 0.62 -41.89
N ARG A 29 -28.30 -0.17 -42.05
CA ARG A 29 -28.25 -1.56 -42.51
C ARG A 29 -27.91 -1.66 -43.99
N SER A 30 -28.60 -0.89 -44.84
CA SER A 30 -28.29 -0.81 -46.27
C SER A 30 -26.88 -0.27 -46.51
N ARG A 31 -26.43 0.72 -45.73
CA ARG A 31 -25.06 1.24 -45.77
C ARG A 31 -24.02 0.20 -45.33
N ALA A 32 -24.29 -0.54 -44.26
CA ALA A 32 -23.45 -1.65 -43.81
C ALA A 32 -23.32 -2.72 -44.90
N GLY A 33 -24.44 -3.15 -45.49
CA GLY A 33 -24.43 -4.15 -46.56
C GLY A 33 -23.71 -3.68 -47.81
N GLY A 34 -23.86 -2.41 -48.20
CA GLY A 34 -23.11 -1.81 -49.32
C GLY A 34 -21.61 -1.75 -49.05
N LEU A 35 -21.22 -1.33 -47.85
CA LEU A 35 -19.82 -1.27 -47.42
C LEU A 35 -19.17 -2.66 -47.44
N LEU A 36 -19.79 -3.66 -46.82
CA LEU A 36 -19.24 -5.01 -46.74
C LEU A 36 -19.12 -5.67 -48.12
N ARG A 37 -20.10 -5.44 -49.03
CA ARG A 37 -20.00 -5.90 -50.42
C ARG A 37 -18.85 -5.23 -51.17
N ALA A 38 -18.68 -3.91 -51.01
CA ALA A 38 -17.60 -3.18 -51.66
C ALA A 38 -16.21 -3.58 -51.12
N LEU A 39 -16.14 -4.07 -49.89
CA LEU A 39 -14.93 -4.63 -49.28
C LEU A 39 -14.69 -6.09 -49.65
N GLU A 40 -15.58 -6.71 -50.42
CA GLU A 40 -15.57 -8.16 -50.70
C GLU A 40 -15.43 -8.98 -49.41
N TRP A 41 -16.12 -8.53 -48.34
CA TRP A 41 -15.95 -9.08 -47.01
C TRP A 41 -16.63 -10.44 -46.88
N GLU A 42 -15.88 -11.44 -46.42
CA GLU A 42 -16.38 -12.77 -46.07
C GLU A 42 -16.25 -13.02 -44.56
N GLY A 43 -17.29 -13.60 -43.97
CA GLY A 43 -17.35 -13.93 -42.55
C GLY A 43 -18.10 -12.90 -41.69
N PRO A 44 -18.06 -13.06 -40.35
CA PRO A 44 -18.86 -12.25 -39.43
C PRO A 44 -18.31 -10.83 -39.34
N ALA A 45 -19.22 -9.85 -39.41
CA ALA A 45 -18.89 -8.45 -39.27
C ALA A 45 -19.91 -7.70 -38.41
N MET A 46 -19.42 -6.85 -37.52
CA MET A 46 -20.23 -5.87 -36.81
C MET A 46 -19.89 -4.48 -37.32
N VAL A 47 -20.86 -3.81 -37.93
CA VAL A 47 -20.71 -2.45 -38.45
C VAL A 47 -21.38 -1.49 -37.49
N GLU A 48 -20.58 -0.62 -36.86
CA GLU A 48 -21.08 0.34 -35.88
C GLU A 48 -21.35 1.71 -36.52
N PHE A 49 -22.49 2.30 -36.16
CA PHE A 49 -22.84 3.66 -36.52
C PHE A 49 -23.26 4.46 -35.29
N ARG A 50 -22.96 5.75 -35.30
CA ARG A 50 -23.53 6.72 -34.37
C ARG A 50 -24.61 7.54 -35.06
N VAL A 51 -25.75 7.66 -34.41
CA VAL A 51 -26.85 8.49 -34.88
C VAL A 51 -26.95 9.71 -33.99
N ASP A 52 -26.80 10.89 -34.59
CA ASP A 52 -27.12 12.15 -33.96
C ASP A 52 -28.64 12.21 -33.72
N ARG A 53 -29.04 12.47 -32.47
CA ARG A 53 -30.44 12.46 -32.04
C ARG A 53 -31.21 13.70 -32.50
N GLU A 54 -30.54 14.82 -32.71
CA GLU A 54 -31.18 16.07 -33.12
C GLU A 54 -31.35 16.12 -34.63
N THR A 55 -30.29 15.78 -35.36
CA THR A 55 -30.31 15.85 -36.83
C THR A 55 -30.75 14.56 -37.49
N GLY A 56 -30.78 13.43 -36.76
CA GLY A 56 -31.00 12.09 -37.30
C GLY A 56 -29.87 11.60 -38.20
N SER A 57 -28.73 12.29 -38.22
CA SER A 57 -27.61 11.97 -39.11
C SER A 57 -26.85 10.75 -38.62
N CYS A 58 -26.54 9.84 -39.53
CA CYS A 58 -25.85 8.60 -39.26
C CYS A 58 -24.37 8.72 -39.68
N PHE A 59 -23.47 8.46 -38.75
CA PHE A 59 -22.01 8.50 -38.94
C PHE A 59 -21.45 7.11 -38.75
N PHE A 60 -20.72 6.61 -39.75
CA PHE A 60 -19.98 5.36 -39.66
C PHE A 60 -18.88 5.49 -38.60
N MET A 61 -18.71 4.44 -37.79
CA MET A 61 -17.70 4.40 -36.73
C MET A 61 -16.58 3.41 -37.07
N GLU A 62 -16.94 2.14 -37.20
CA GLU A 62 -15.98 1.05 -37.40
C GLU A 62 -16.65 -0.21 -37.96
N VAL A 63 -15.84 -1.10 -38.54
CA VAL A 63 -16.20 -2.49 -38.85
C VAL A 63 -15.32 -3.40 -38.00
N ASN A 64 -15.94 -4.29 -37.23
CA ASN A 64 -15.24 -5.32 -36.46
C ASN A 64 -15.45 -6.69 -37.11
N GLY A 65 -14.37 -7.30 -37.58
CA GLY A 65 -14.35 -8.63 -38.18
C GLY A 65 -14.39 -9.81 -37.21
N ARG A 66 -15.08 -9.65 -36.07
CA ARG A 66 -15.14 -10.66 -35.01
C ARG A 66 -16.45 -10.57 -34.24
N TYR A 67 -16.83 -11.66 -33.57
CA TYR A 67 -17.85 -11.59 -32.53
C TYR A 67 -17.38 -10.70 -31.39
N TRP A 68 -18.28 -9.83 -30.93
CA TRP A 68 -18.00 -8.93 -29.83
C TRP A 68 -18.60 -9.46 -28.54
N GLY A 69 -18.16 -8.95 -27.38
CA GLY A 69 -18.77 -9.27 -26.08
C GLY A 69 -20.25 -8.90 -25.97
N THR A 70 -20.81 -8.24 -27.00
CA THR A 70 -22.22 -7.84 -27.09
C THR A 70 -23.07 -8.79 -27.95
N SER A 71 -22.54 -9.94 -28.39
CA SER A 71 -23.28 -10.92 -29.19
C SER A 71 -24.50 -11.51 -28.45
N SER A 72 -24.56 -11.42 -27.12
CA SER A 72 -25.73 -11.87 -26.37
C SER A 72 -26.96 -10.98 -26.58
N LEU A 73 -26.79 -9.68 -26.87
CA LEU A 73 -27.92 -8.79 -27.14
C LEU A 73 -28.74 -9.22 -28.38
N PRO A 74 -28.15 -9.47 -29.57
CA PRO A 74 -28.90 -9.97 -30.71
C PRO A 74 -29.50 -11.35 -30.46
N ILE A 75 -28.79 -12.26 -29.75
CA ILE A 75 -29.33 -13.58 -29.38
C ILE A 75 -30.62 -13.42 -28.56
N LEU A 76 -30.57 -12.58 -27.51
CA LEU A 76 -31.73 -12.27 -26.68
C LEU A 76 -32.85 -11.59 -27.49
N ALA A 77 -32.53 -10.92 -28.61
CA ALA A 77 -33.48 -10.28 -29.50
C ALA A 77 -34.12 -11.27 -30.48
N GLY A 78 -33.68 -12.54 -30.48
CA GLY A 78 -34.14 -13.59 -31.38
C GLY A 78 -33.26 -13.79 -32.62
N VAL A 79 -32.04 -13.24 -32.65
CA VAL A 79 -31.12 -13.31 -33.80
C VAL A 79 -29.78 -13.90 -33.36
N ASP A 80 -29.58 -15.19 -33.63
CA ASP A 80 -28.40 -15.94 -33.22
C ASP A 80 -27.33 -15.98 -34.34
N PHE A 81 -26.59 -14.88 -34.49
CA PHE A 81 -25.52 -14.78 -35.49
C PHE A 81 -24.43 -15.85 -35.35
N PRO A 82 -23.99 -16.24 -34.13
CA PRO A 82 -23.09 -17.38 -33.96
C PRO A 82 -23.65 -18.68 -34.52
N LEU A 83 -24.91 -19.01 -34.22
CA LEU A 83 -25.57 -20.20 -34.76
C LEU A 83 -25.64 -20.15 -36.29
N TYR A 84 -26.08 -19.04 -36.88
CA TYR A 84 -26.18 -18.91 -38.33
C TYR A 84 -24.84 -19.09 -39.03
N HIS A 85 -23.77 -18.54 -38.47
CA HIS A 85 -22.44 -18.70 -39.04
C HIS A 85 -21.93 -20.14 -38.90
N TRP A 86 -22.18 -20.80 -37.77
CA TRP A 86 -21.88 -22.22 -37.60
C TRP A 86 -22.60 -23.06 -38.67
N GLN A 87 -23.89 -22.80 -38.90
CA GLN A 87 -24.68 -23.47 -39.95
C GLN A 87 -24.05 -23.29 -41.34
N ILE A 88 -23.74 -22.06 -41.73
CA ILE A 88 -23.10 -21.77 -43.02
C ILE A 88 -21.78 -22.53 -43.19
N LEU A 89 -20.93 -22.55 -42.15
CA LEU A 89 -19.65 -23.27 -42.19
C LEU A 89 -19.81 -24.80 -42.31
N HIS A 90 -20.97 -25.34 -41.91
CA HIS A 90 -21.30 -26.75 -42.04
C HIS A 90 -22.14 -27.07 -43.30
N GLY A 91 -22.28 -26.11 -44.21
CA GLY A 91 -23.04 -26.27 -45.45
C GLY A 91 -24.55 -26.24 -45.25
N GLU A 92 -25.03 -25.83 -44.08
CA GLU A 92 -26.45 -25.61 -43.80
C GLU A 92 -26.90 -24.21 -44.26
N GLN A 93 -28.18 -24.10 -44.59
CA GLN A 93 -28.84 -22.82 -44.91
C GLN A 93 -29.57 -22.31 -43.65
N PRO A 94 -29.06 -21.27 -42.97
CA PRO A 94 -29.70 -20.78 -41.76
C PRO A 94 -31.07 -20.15 -42.06
N HIS A 95 -32.06 -20.43 -41.21
CA HIS A 95 -33.33 -19.71 -41.25
C HIS A 95 -33.17 -18.37 -40.53
N VAL A 96 -32.94 -17.30 -41.29
CA VAL A 96 -32.79 -15.95 -40.72
C VAL A 96 -34.18 -15.31 -40.55
N SER A 97 -34.63 -15.18 -39.31
CA SER A 97 -35.86 -14.42 -39.00
C SER A 97 -35.72 -12.96 -39.47
N GLY A 98 -36.72 -12.45 -40.17
CA GLY A 98 -36.83 -11.03 -40.52
C GLY A 98 -37.23 -10.14 -39.35
N GLU A 99 -37.69 -10.75 -38.25
CA GLU A 99 -38.23 -10.08 -37.07
C GLU A 99 -37.33 -10.31 -35.86
N TYR A 100 -37.15 -9.27 -35.06
CA TYR A 100 -36.42 -9.31 -33.79
C TYR A 100 -37.09 -8.40 -32.76
N ALA A 101 -36.90 -8.70 -31.49
CA ALA A 101 -37.46 -7.90 -30.40
C ALA A 101 -36.85 -6.49 -30.36
N ILE A 102 -37.67 -5.46 -30.57
CA ILE A 102 -37.28 -4.05 -30.51
C ILE A 102 -37.47 -3.49 -29.10
N GLY A 103 -36.59 -2.58 -28.68
CA GLY A 103 -36.68 -1.92 -27.37
C GLY A 103 -36.11 -2.74 -26.22
N MET A 104 -35.57 -3.93 -26.51
CA MET A 104 -34.88 -4.74 -25.51
C MET A 104 -33.61 -4.03 -25.06
N ARG A 105 -33.34 -4.10 -23.76
CA ARG A 105 -32.14 -3.57 -23.14
C ARG A 105 -31.37 -4.69 -22.48
N TRP A 106 -30.05 -4.64 -22.61
CA TRP A 106 -29.17 -5.53 -21.86
C TRP A 106 -28.33 -4.71 -20.86
N ARG A 107 -27.93 -5.34 -19.76
CA ARG A 107 -27.07 -4.80 -18.72
C ARG A 107 -25.89 -5.74 -18.51
N TRP A 108 -24.69 -5.19 -18.39
CA TRP A 108 -23.48 -5.93 -18.03
C TRP A 108 -23.09 -5.62 -16.58
N THR A 109 -23.37 -6.56 -15.67
CA THR A 109 -23.19 -6.37 -14.22
C THR A 109 -21.73 -6.15 -13.78
N PRO A 110 -20.71 -6.86 -14.30
CA PRO A 110 -19.31 -6.57 -13.98
C PRO A 110 -18.91 -5.11 -14.24
N GLY A 111 -19.15 -4.58 -15.45
CA GLY A 111 -18.88 -3.17 -15.76
C GLY A 111 -19.76 -2.17 -14.99
N TYR A 112 -20.89 -2.63 -14.44
CA TYR A 112 -21.70 -1.86 -13.52
C TYR A 112 -21.03 -1.72 -12.14
N LEU A 113 -20.47 -2.82 -11.61
CA LEU A 113 -19.69 -2.81 -10.38
C LEU A 113 -18.41 -1.97 -10.52
N ASP A 114 -17.72 -2.06 -11.67
CA ASP A 114 -16.56 -1.20 -11.99
C ASP A 114 -16.90 0.28 -11.84
N ARG A 115 -18.06 0.69 -12.36
CA ARG A 115 -18.52 2.06 -12.26
C ARG A 115 -18.84 2.45 -10.82
N LEU A 116 -19.57 1.60 -10.09
CA LEU A 116 -19.94 1.88 -8.70
C LEU A 116 -18.69 2.05 -7.84
N TYR A 117 -17.70 1.16 -8.00
CA TYR A 117 -16.39 1.28 -7.37
C TYR A 117 -15.69 2.59 -7.74
N SER A 118 -15.66 2.98 -9.01
CA SER A 118 -15.03 4.23 -9.46
C SER A 118 -15.64 5.48 -8.81
N ILE A 119 -16.97 5.50 -8.61
CA ILE A 119 -17.71 6.60 -7.96
C ILE A 119 -17.37 6.67 -6.45
N MET A 120 -17.26 5.52 -5.80
CA MET A 120 -16.95 5.42 -4.37
C MET A 120 -15.47 5.71 -4.06
N ALA A 121 -14.54 5.18 -4.88
CA ALA A 121 -13.10 5.22 -4.64
C ALA A 121 -12.45 6.59 -4.92
N ARG A 122 -13.21 7.61 -5.40
CA ARG A 122 -12.71 8.94 -5.80
C ARG A 122 -11.45 8.86 -6.72
N SER A 123 -11.40 7.86 -7.60
CA SER A 123 -10.27 7.71 -8.52
C SER A 123 -10.32 8.79 -9.60
N SER A 124 -9.48 9.81 -9.45
CA SER A 124 -9.29 10.94 -10.36
C SER A 124 -8.48 10.56 -11.61
N GLY A 125 -8.84 9.46 -12.30
CA GLY A 125 -8.02 8.90 -13.38
C GLY A 125 -8.70 8.73 -14.74
N LYS A 126 -10.03 8.57 -14.79
CA LYS A 126 -10.78 8.52 -16.05
C LYS A 126 -11.85 9.62 -16.00
N ILE A 127 -11.92 10.45 -17.03
CA ILE A 127 -12.93 11.50 -17.17
C ILE A 127 -14.31 10.84 -17.28
N VAL A 128 -14.92 10.55 -16.14
CA VAL A 128 -16.33 10.20 -16.05
C VAL A 128 -17.06 11.52 -15.88
N ARG A 129 -17.85 11.93 -16.89
CA ARG A 129 -18.79 13.05 -16.75
C ARG A 129 -19.56 12.85 -15.45
N HIS A 130 -19.37 13.74 -14.48
CA HIS A 130 -20.00 13.69 -13.17
C HIS A 130 -21.52 13.78 -13.34
N THR A 131 -22.19 12.64 -13.44
CA THR A 131 -23.62 12.54 -13.21
C THR A 131 -23.88 12.73 -11.70
N SER A 132 -24.98 13.39 -11.35
CA SER A 132 -25.39 13.54 -9.95
C SER A 132 -25.46 12.17 -9.27
N ARG A 133 -24.80 12.01 -8.12
CA ARG A 133 -24.78 10.76 -7.33
C ARG A 133 -26.19 10.25 -7.03
N ILE A 134 -27.13 11.19 -6.83
CA ILE A 134 -28.55 10.89 -6.59
C ILE A 134 -29.17 10.24 -7.83
N ARG A 135 -28.86 10.73 -9.03
CA ARG A 135 -29.35 10.18 -10.29
C ARG A 135 -28.83 8.76 -10.54
N GLU A 136 -27.56 8.48 -10.20
CA GLU A 136 -27.00 7.13 -10.31
C GLU A 136 -27.67 6.17 -9.30
N LEU A 137 -27.84 6.59 -8.04
CA LEU A 137 -28.49 5.78 -7.00
C LEU A 137 -29.96 5.45 -7.33
N VAL A 138 -30.68 6.37 -7.97
CA VAL A 138 -32.06 6.15 -8.42
C VAL A 138 -32.12 5.24 -9.65
N GLN A 139 -31.11 5.30 -10.53
CA GLN A 139 -31.06 4.47 -11.74
C GLN A 139 -30.77 2.98 -11.43
N ILE A 140 -30.08 2.68 -10.32
CA ILE A 140 -29.73 1.32 -9.90
C ILE A 140 -30.94 0.38 -9.90
N PRO A 141 -32.00 0.61 -9.11
CA PRO A 141 -33.14 -0.30 -9.08
C PRO A 141 -33.88 -0.39 -10.41
N ILE A 142 -33.90 0.70 -11.21
CA ILE A 142 -34.55 0.71 -12.53
C ILE A 142 -33.84 -0.24 -13.49
N ASP A 143 -32.51 -0.34 -13.40
CA ASP A 143 -31.70 -1.19 -14.28
C ASP A 143 -31.86 -2.69 -13.98
N PHE A 144 -32.58 -3.06 -12.90
CA PHE A 144 -32.95 -4.43 -12.54
C PHE A 144 -34.41 -4.77 -12.88
N LEU A 145 -35.16 -3.84 -13.48
CA LEU A 145 -36.55 -4.08 -13.87
C LEU A 145 -36.64 -4.97 -15.13
N PRO A 146 -37.77 -5.68 -15.31
CA PRO A 146 -37.93 -6.76 -16.30
C PRO A 146 -37.70 -6.47 -17.80
N PRO A 147 -37.76 -5.24 -18.36
CA PRO A 147 -37.37 -5.05 -19.76
C PRO A 147 -35.85 -5.10 -19.99
N ILE A 148 -35.05 -5.19 -18.92
CA ILE A 148 -33.59 -5.23 -18.97
C ILE A 148 -33.11 -6.64 -18.62
N ARG A 149 -32.37 -7.27 -19.53
CA ARG A 149 -31.78 -8.60 -19.35
C ARG A 149 -30.30 -8.50 -18.97
N GLU A 150 -29.80 -9.47 -18.22
CA GLU A 150 -28.38 -9.56 -17.92
C GLU A 150 -27.60 -10.09 -19.13
N ALA A 151 -26.44 -9.50 -19.40
CA ALA A 151 -25.67 -9.71 -20.62
C ALA A 151 -25.12 -11.14 -20.77
N LEU A 152 -24.74 -11.78 -19.67
CA LEU A 152 -24.05 -13.07 -19.66
C LEU A 152 -24.85 -14.16 -18.94
N TRP A 153 -26.02 -13.83 -18.37
CA TRP A 153 -26.81 -14.82 -17.66
C TRP A 153 -27.55 -15.72 -18.64
N SER A 154 -27.26 -17.01 -18.60
CA SER A 154 -28.05 -18.06 -19.21
C SER A 154 -28.36 -19.16 -18.19
N TRP A 155 -29.57 -19.71 -18.26
CA TRP A 155 -29.94 -20.87 -17.44
C TRP A 155 -29.24 -22.15 -17.90
N SER A 156 -28.88 -22.24 -19.18
CA SER A 156 -28.17 -23.40 -19.74
C SER A 156 -26.65 -23.31 -19.59
N ASP A 157 -26.12 -22.10 -19.42
CA ASP A 157 -24.68 -21.85 -19.31
C ASP A 157 -24.40 -20.64 -18.38
N PRO A 158 -24.42 -20.85 -17.05
CA PRO A 158 -24.22 -19.76 -16.09
C PRO A 158 -22.75 -19.45 -15.80
N GLU A 159 -21.81 -20.31 -16.23
CA GLU A 159 -20.38 -20.18 -15.91
C GLU A 159 -19.76 -18.84 -16.36
N PRO A 160 -20.00 -18.35 -17.60
CA PRO A 160 -19.44 -17.08 -18.05
C PRO A 160 -19.82 -15.90 -17.15
N PHE A 161 -21.07 -15.86 -16.67
CA PHE A 161 -21.54 -14.84 -15.75
C PHE A 161 -20.76 -14.87 -14.43
N PHE A 162 -20.63 -16.04 -13.79
CA PHE A 162 -19.94 -16.16 -12.52
C PHE A 162 -18.44 -15.91 -12.64
N SER A 163 -17.82 -16.34 -13.73
CA SER A 163 -16.40 -16.13 -14.00
C SER A 163 -16.06 -14.64 -14.11
N GLU A 164 -16.80 -13.88 -14.93
CA GLU A 164 -16.58 -12.43 -15.05
C GLU A 164 -16.95 -11.67 -13.76
N LEU A 165 -18.02 -12.09 -13.07
CA LEU A 165 -18.40 -11.49 -11.80
C LEU A 165 -17.32 -11.70 -10.74
N ALA A 166 -16.78 -12.91 -10.62
CA ALA A 166 -15.70 -13.22 -9.69
C ALA A 166 -14.42 -12.46 -10.04
N ALA A 167 -14.07 -12.36 -11.33
CA ALA A 167 -12.92 -11.60 -11.80
C ALA A 167 -13.05 -10.11 -11.44
N SER A 168 -14.20 -9.48 -11.71
CA SER A 168 -14.45 -8.08 -11.35
C SER A 168 -14.44 -7.88 -9.83
N ILE A 169 -15.08 -8.76 -9.04
CA ILE A 169 -15.03 -8.68 -7.57
C ILE A 169 -13.59 -8.80 -7.06
N PHE A 170 -12.80 -9.74 -7.59
CA PHE A 170 -11.41 -9.95 -7.21
C PHE A 170 -10.52 -8.76 -7.60
N GLU A 171 -10.70 -8.19 -8.78
CA GLU A 171 -9.99 -6.98 -9.22
C GLU A 171 -10.29 -5.79 -8.30
N HIS A 172 -11.55 -5.62 -7.89
CA HIS A 172 -11.92 -4.58 -6.94
C HIS A 172 -11.43 -4.84 -5.52
N LEU A 173 -11.49 -6.07 -5.04
CA LEU A 173 -10.96 -6.44 -3.73
C LEU A 173 -9.45 -6.21 -3.69
N THR A 174 -8.73 -6.65 -4.71
CA THR A 174 -7.28 -6.39 -4.82
C THR A 174 -6.99 -4.90 -4.97
N ALA A 175 -7.78 -4.13 -5.72
CA ALA A 175 -7.64 -2.68 -5.81
C ALA A 175 -7.95 -1.97 -4.48
N ALA A 176 -8.96 -2.41 -3.73
CA ALA A 176 -9.33 -1.87 -2.43
C ALA A 176 -8.30 -2.23 -1.36
N VAL A 177 -7.80 -3.47 -1.37
CA VAL A 177 -6.66 -3.92 -0.55
C VAL A 177 -5.43 -3.11 -0.91
N ASN A 178 -5.09 -2.95 -2.19
CA ASN A 178 -3.95 -2.15 -2.64
C ASN A 178 -4.11 -0.67 -2.30
N TRP A 179 -5.32 -0.11 -2.38
CA TRP A 179 -5.61 1.26 -1.96
C TRP A 179 -5.49 1.42 -0.45
N LEU A 180 -6.02 0.48 0.33
CA LEU A 180 -5.89 0.43 1.79
C LEU A 180 -4.41 0.30 2.17
N LEU A 181 -3.68 -0.59 1.51
CA LEU A 181 -2.24 -0.76 1.63
C LEU A 181 -1.50 0.53 1.26
N ARG A 182 -1.84 1.22 0.17
CA ARG A 182 -1.23 2.51 -0.22
C ARG A 182 -1.55 3.65 0.73
N LYS A 183 -2.76 3.68 1.30
CA LYS A 183 -3.20 4.68 2.28
C LYS A 183 -2.56 4.44 3.65
N LEU A 184 -2.35 3.17 4.02
CA LEU A 184 -1.61 2.77 5.21
C LEU A 184 -0.10 2.87 5.01
N THR A 185 0.41 2.80 3.78
CA THR A 185 1.84 2.70 3.50
C THR A 185 2.29 3.60 2.35
N ARG A 186 2.83 4.78 2.71
CA ARG A 186 3.87 5.41 1.89
C ARG A 186 5.14 4.52 1.99
N GLY A 187 5.29 3.55 1.08
CA GLY A 187 6.59 2.91 0.74
C GLY A 187 7.07 1.66 1.51
N GLY A 188 6.22 0.87 2.18
CA GLY A 188 6.72 -0.02 3.26
C GLY A 188 6.61 -1.56 3.14
N THR A 189 5.70 -2.14 2.36
CA THR A 189 5.37 -3.59 2.55
C THR A 189 6.43 -4.56 2.03
N SER A 190 7.09 -4.26 0.91
CA SER A 190 8.18 -5.12 0.42
C SER A 190 9.34 -5.22 1.41
N ARG A 191 9.68 -4.12 2.10
CA ARG A 191 10.76 -4.10 3.10
C ARG A 191 10.41 -4.94 4.32
N TYR A 192 9.23 -4.75 4.90
CA TYR A 192 8.83 -5.49 6.10
C TYR A 192 8.63 -6.98 5.84
N ALA A 193 8.05 -7.34 4.70
CA ALA A 193 7.94 -8.73 4.29
C ALA A 193 9.32 -9.37 4.09
N LYS A 194 10.27 -8.67 3.45
CA LYS A 194 11.66 -9.14 3.30
C LYS A 194 12.36 -9.36 4.64
N ILE A 195 12.22 -8.41 5.58
CA ILE A 195 12.78 -8.57 6.93
C ILE A 195 12.14 -9.77 7.64
N TYR A 196 10.81 -9.87 7.62
CA TYR A 196 10.09 -10.99 8.22
C TYR A 196 10.54 -12.36 7.70
N LEU A 197 10.71 -12.49 6.38
CA LEU A 197 11.15 -13.75 5.77
C LEU A 197 12.60 -14.09 6.11
N ARG A 198 13.48 -13.09 6.25
CA ARG A 198 14.90 -13.27 6.61
C ARG A 198 15.11 -13.57 8.11
N LEU A 199 14.23 -13.10 8.97
CA LEU A 199 14.29 -13.35 10.41
C LEU A 199 14.20 -14.85 10.73
N ARG A 200 14.89 -15.25 11.81
CA ARG A 200 14.76 -16.58 12.40
C ARG A 200 13.28 -16.88 12.74
N PRO A 201 12.80 -18.13 12.60
CA PRO A 201 11.39 -18.47 12.87
C PRO A 201 10.89 -17.99 14.23
N GLU A 202 11.73 -18.05 15.26
CA GLU A 202 11.41 -17.69 16.64
C GLU A 202 11.26 -16.15 16.82
N ALA A 203 11.91 -15.35 15.97
CA ALA A 203 11.85 -13.90 16.00
C ALA A 203 10.63 -13.34 15.24
N ARG A 204 10.09 -14.08 14.27
CA ARG A 204 9.02 -13.63 13.36
C ARG A 204 7.75 -13.18 14.07
N SER A 205 7.29 -13.94 15.07
CA SER A 205 6.07 -13.62 15.83
C SER A 205 6.22 -12.31 16.61
N THR A 206 7.38 -12.14 17.26
CA THR A 206 7.74 -10.92 18.00
C THR A 206 7.79 -9.72 17.06
N TYR A 207 8.48 -9.85 15.91
CA TYR A 207 8.56 -8.78 14.91
C TYR A 207 7.20 -8.38 14.34
N ALA A 208 6.36 -9.35 13.95
CA ALA A 208 5.02 -9.09 13.46
C ALA A 208 4.16 -8.37 14.50
N ARG A 209 4.23 -8.80 15.77
CA ARG A 209 3.51 -8.14 16.87
C ARG A 209 3.94 -6.69 17.06
N LEU A 210 5.25 -6.43 17.06
CA LEU A 210 5.81 -5.07 17.20
C LEU A 210 5.36 -4.17 16.03
N ARG A 211 5.39 -4.69 14.79
CA ARG A 211 4.95 -3.96 13.60
C ARG A 211 3.46 -3.63 13.62
N THR A 212 2.63 -4.60 13.98
CA THR A 212 1.19 -4.37 14.12
C THR A 212 0.90 -3.34 15.22
N ALA A 213 1.60 -3.43 16.35
CA ALA A 213 1.45 -2.46 17.45
C ALA A 213 1.87 -1.03 17.04
N ASP A 214 2.94 -0.88 16.27
CA ASP A 214 3.36 0.43 15.74
C ASP A 214 2.37 1.00 14.71
N ALA A 215 1.87 0.15 13.81
CA ALA A 215 0.87 0.55 12.80
C ALA A 215 -0.46 0.99 13.45
N LEU A 216 -0.88 0.32 14.52
CA LEU A 216 -2.07 0.67 15.29
C LEU A 216 -1.82 1.81 16.31
N GLY A 217 -0.59 2.29 16.46
CA GLY A 217 -0.24 3.32 17.44
C GLY A 217 -0.35 2.86 18.91
N THR A 218 -0.49 1.55 19.15
CA THR A 218 -0.63 0.97 20.49
C THR A 218 0.72 0.75 21.17
N ASN A 219 1.82 0.87 20.43
CA ASN A 219 3.19 0.74 20.96
C ASN A 219 3.53 1.79 22.04
N ARG A 220 2.74 2.87 22.15
CA ARG A 220 2.85 3.85 23.26
C ARG A 220 2.65 3.23 24.64
N LYS A 221 1.95 2.09 24.75
CA LYS A 221 1.74 1.38 26.02
C LYS A 221 2.87 0.40 26.38
N TYR A 222 3.82 0.17 25.47
CA TYR A 222 5.02 -0.64 25.74
C TYR A 222 6.03 0.18 26.55
N SER A 223 5.65 0.59 27.76
CA SER A 223 6.56 1.13 28.77
C SER A 223 6.93 -0.03 29.66
N GLN A 224 7.92 -0.84 29.29
CA GLN A 224 8.53 -1.72 30.28
C GLN A 224 9.08 -0.82 31.40
N ALA A 225 8.80 -1.19 32.65
CA ALA A 225 9.35 -0.48 33.80
C ALA A 225 10.88 -0.66 33.75
N ILE A 226 11.58 0.40 33.35
CA ILE A 226 13.03 0.39 33.34
C ILE A 226 13.47 0.66 34.79
N PRO A 227 14.39 -0.14 35.35
CA PRO A 227 14.91 0.07 36.69
C PRO A 227 15.40 1.51 36.87
N GLY A 228 15.12 2.11 38.04
CA GLY A 228 15.58 3.46 38.38
C GLY A 228 17.09 3.57 38.67
N SER A 229 17.86 2.50 38.45
CA SER A 229 19.32 2.48 38.57
C SER A 229 19.91 1.37 37.69
N MET A 230 21.13 1.56 37.18
CA MET A 230 21.88 0.54 36.43
C MET A 230 23.38 0.69 36.68
N ARG A 231 24.13 -0.43 36.64
CA ARG A 231 25.60 -0.44 36.69
C ARG A 231 26.22 -0.84 35.35
N SER A 232 25.48 -1.50 34.47
CA SER A 232 25.95 -1.82 33.13
C SER A 232 24.86 -1.67 32.05
N ALA A 233 25.24 -1.09 30.91
CA ALA A 233 24.39 -0.96 29.73
C ALA A 233 25.08 -1.46 28.46
N LEU A 234 24.30 -2.15 27.63
CA LEU A 234 24.74 -2.68 26.34
C LEU A 234 23.84 -2.20 25.22
N PHE A 235 24.42 -1.47 24.26
CA PHE A 235 23.72 -1.04 23.06
C PHE A 235 23.92 -2.05 21.92
N VAL A 236 22.84 -2.51 21.31
CA VAL A 236 22.90 -3.54 20.26
C VAL A 236 22.23 -3.03 18.99
N CYS A 237 22.95 -3.12 17.88
CA CYS A 237 22.38 -2.92 16.55
C CYS A 237 22.73 -4.09 15.62
N TYR A 238 22.46 -3.95 14.32
CA TYR A 238 22.77 -5.00 13.36
C TYR A 238 24.29 -5.27 13.25
N GLY A 239 25.09 -4.28 12.87
CA GLY A 239 26.50 -4.48 12.51
C GLY A 239 27.55 -3.86 13.44
N ASN A 240 27.13 -3.11 14.46
CA ASN A 240 28.01 -2.38 15.39
C ASN A 240 29.01 -1.41 14.74
N ILE A 241 28.58 -0.70 13.70
CA ILE A 241 29.43 0.26 12.95
C ILE A 241 28.84 1.67 12.82
N MET A 242 27.60 1.92 13.29
CA MET A 242 26.95 3.24 13.21
C MET A 242 26.15 3.55 14.48
N ARG A 243 25.00 2.89 14.66
CA ARG A 243 24.02 3.22 15.72
C ARG A 243 24.49 2.89 17.13
N SER A 244 24.76 1.61 17.42
CA SER A 244 25.18 1.20 18.76
C SER A 244 26.51 1.78 19.25
N PRO A 245 27.58 1.91 18.43
CA PRO A 245 28.80 2.54 18.92
C PRO A 245 28.61 4.03 19.22
N MET A 246 27.79 4.73 18.43
CA MET A 246 27.46 6.12 18.72
C MET A 246 26.67 6.25 20.02
N ALA A 247 25.68 5.38 20.26
CA ALA A 247 24.91 5.39 21.50
C ALA A 247 25.79 5.14 22.75
N GLU A 248 26.74 4.20 22.66
CA GLU A 248 27.74 3.96 23.71
C GLU A 248 28.58 5.22 23.97
N ALA A 249 29.16 5.83 22.94
CA ALA A 249 30.01 7.00 23.08
C ALA A 249 29.24 8.21 23.64
N MET A 250 28.00 8.40 23.19
CA MET A 250 27.10 9.43 23.70
C MET A 250 26.79 9.22 25.18
N LEU A 251 26.48 8.00 25.61
CA LEU A 251 26.14 7.75 27.02
C LEU A 251 27.38 7.95 27.90
N LYS A 252 28.56 7.44 27.50
CA LYS A 252 29.82 7.69 28.22
C LYS A 252 30.08 9.18 28.40
N ARG A 253 29.86 9.97 27.35
CA ARG A 253 30.02 11.43 27.39
C ARG A 253 29.03 12.08 28.37
N VAL A 254 27.75 11.73 28.29
CA VAL A 254 26.70 12.27 29.17
C VAL A 254 26.95 11.92 30.64
N LEU A 255 27.35 10.68 30.94
CA LEU A 255 27.68 10.26 32.31
C LEU A 255 28.89 11.02 32.87
N ALA A 256 29.93 11.22 32.04
CA ALA A 256 31.10 12.00 32.43
C ALA A 256 30.74 13.47 32.71
N GLU A 257 29.87 14.08 31.89
CA GLU A 257 29.36 15.45 32.11
C GLU A 257 28.55 15.57 33.42
N GLN A 258 27.86 14.50 33.81
CA GLN A 258 27.10 14.42 35.07
C GLN A 258 27.93 14.01 36.28
N GLY A 259 29.23 13.71 36.10
CA GLY A 259 30.10 13.20 37.18
C GLY A 259 29.74 11.78 37.65
N VAL A 260 28.97 11.02 36.87
CA VAL A 260 28.58 9.64 37.19
C VAL A 260 29.71 8.69 36.79
N ASN A 261 30.25 7.98 37.78
CA ASN A 261 31.33 7.02 37.61
C ASN A 261 30.87 5.59 37.93
N GLY A 262 31.64 4.58 37.49
CA GLY A 262 31.39 3.18 37.83
C GLY A 262 30.30 2.47 37.02
N VAL A 263 29.81 3.10 35.94
CA VAL A 263 28.83 2.49 35.02
C VAL A 263 29.57 1.91 33.81
N GLY A 264 29.46 0.59 33.61
CA GLY A 264 29.97 -0.07 32.42
C GLY A 264 29.08 0.19 31.21
N VAL A 265 29.61 0.78 30.14
CA VAL A 265 28.86 1.00 28.90
C VAL A 265 29.58 0.34 27.74
N GLN A 266 28.85 -0.52 27.03
CA GLN A 266 29.36 -1.30 25.91
C GLN A 266 28.40 -1.23 24.72
N SER A 267 28.89 -1.55 23.53
CA SER A 267 28.07 -1.78 22.35
C SER A 267 28.48 -3.04 21.61
N ALA A 268 27.53 -3.69 20.96
CA ALA A 268 27.77 -4.87 20.14
C ALA A 268 26.83 -4.90 18.92
N GLY A 269 27.03 -5.89 18.06
CA GLY A 269 26.19 -6.14 16.90
C GLY A 269 25.77 -7.58 16.80
N LEU A 270 24.54 -7.82 16.38
CA LEU A 270 23.99 -9.17 16.17
C LEU A 270 24.70 -9.93 15.04
N HIS A 271 25.17 -9.19 14.03
CA HIS A 271 25.84 -9.71 12.83
C HIS A 271 27.12 -8.91 12.54
N ALA A 272 27.81 -8.46 13.59
CA ALA A 272 29.03 -7.67 13.43
C ALA A 272 30.20 -8.51 12.94
N LEU A 273 31.04 -7.91 12.10
CA LEU A 273 32.36 -8.44 11.79
C LEU A 273 33.35 -7.85 12.79
N ALA A 274 33.91 -8.70 13.66
CA ALA A 274 34.81 -8.26 14.73
C ALA A 274 36.02 -7.50 14.17
N GLY A 275 36.41 -6.41 14.84
CA GLY A 275 37.54 -5.57 14.46
C GLY A 275 37.25 -4.56 13.34
N ARG A 276 36.06 -4.58 12.73
CA ARG A 276 35.70 -3.60 11.68
C ARG A 276 35.60 -2.19 12.26
N GLU A 277 36.13 -1.19 11.56
CA GLU A 277 35.98 0.21 11.95
C GLU A 277 34.53 0.69 11.84
N ALA A 278 34.21 1.80 12.53
CA ALA A 278 32.94 2.49 12.31
C ALA A 278 32.80 2.88 10.82
N HIS A 279 31.56 2.94 10.34
CA HIS A 279 31.27 3.29 8.95
C HIS A 279 31.86 4.67 8.60
N PRO A 280 32.38 4.93 7.39
CA PRO A 280 32.97 6.22 7.04
C PRO A 280 32.06 7.43 7.30
N LEU A 281 30.75 7.32 6.99
CA LEU A 281 29.76 8.35 7.33
C LEU A 281 29.58 8.52 8.85
N ALA A 282 29.63 7.43 9.61
CA ALA A 282 29.56 7.48 11.06
C ALA A 282 30.78 8.22 11.62
N LEU A 283 31.99 7.91 11.16
CA LEU A 283 33.23 8.59 11.54
C LEU A 283 33.14 10.10 11.23
N LYS A 284 32.77 10.46 9.99
CA LYS A 284 32.64 11.86 9.58
C LYS A 284 31.69 12.63 10.48
N VAL A 285 30.44 12.17 10.60
CA VAL A 285 29.41 12.88 11.40
C VAL A 285 29.77 12.87 12.88
N SER A 286 30.38 11.79 13.39
CA SER A 286 30.81 11.67 14.80
C SER A 286 31.82 12.74 15.20
N ARG A 287 32.80 13.04 14.33
CA ARG A 287 33.80 14.09 14.55
C ARG A 287 33.15 15.47 14.54
N GLU A 288 32.25 15.72 13.61
CA GLU A 288 31.54 17.00 13.49
C GLU A 288 30.68 17.33 14.73
N ILE A 289 30.08 16.31 15.37
CA ILE A 289 29.31 16.50 16.60
C ILE A 289 30.17 16.44 17.88
N GLY A 290 31.49 16.30 17.76
CA GLY A 290 32.43 16.28 18.88
C GLY A 290 32.47 14.98 19.69
N ILE A 291 31.99 13.86 19.14
CA ILE A 291 31.99 12.54 19.78
C ILE A 291 32.65 11.53 18.82
N PRO A 292 33.98 11.58 18.63
CA PRO A 292 34.68 10.78 17.63
C PRO A 292 34.55 9.26 17.88
N LEU A 293 34.38 8.50 16.80
CA LEU A 293 34.36 7.02 16.79
C LEU A 293 35.65 6.39 16.22
N ASP A 294 36.73 7.15 16.09
CA ASP A 294 37.98 6.74 15.44
C ASP A 294 38.58 5.45 16.03
N ASN A 295 38.49 5.31 17.36
CA ASN A 295 39.00 4.15 18.09
C ASN A 295 37.99 3.01 18.22
N HIS A 296 36.77 3.18 17.70
CA HIS A 296 35.75 2.14 17.75
C HIS A 296 36.14 0.94 16.89
N ARG A 297 35.93 -0.25 17.41
CA ARG A 297 36.07 -1.51 16.69
C ARG A 297 34.82 -2.34 16.93
N ALA A 298 34.18 -2.74 15.85
CA ALA A 298 32.97 -3.53 15.90
C ALA A 298 33.24 -4.86 16.62
N GLN A 299 32.30 -5.31 17.43
CA GLN A 299 32.35 -6.60 18.11
C GLN A 299 31.02 -7.33 17.98
N LEU A 300 31.11 -8.65 17.84
CA LEU A 300 29.95 -9.53 17.79
C LEU A 300 29.36 -9.66 19.19
N LEU A 301 28.04 -9.60 19.29
CA LEU A 301 27.34 -9.82 20.55
C LEU A 301 27.60 -11.24 21.07
N THR A 302 28.05 -11.35 22.32
CA THR A 302 28.27 -12.64 22.98
C THR A 302 27.30 -12.86 24.14
N PRO A 303 27.04 -14.13 24.52
CA PRO A 303 26.23 -14.44 25.71
C PRO A 303 26.76 -13.80 27.00
N GLU A 304 28.08 -13.67 27.15
CA GLU A 304 28.72 -13.09 28.33
C GLU A 304 28.39 -11.60 28.45
N MET A 305 28.42 -10.86 27.34
CA MET A 305 28.00 -9.45 27.29
C MET A 305 26.54 -9.30 27.70
N VAL A 306 25.67 -10.19 27.22
CA VAL A 306 24.25 -10.20 27.59
C VAL A 306 24.09 -10.51 29.08
N ALA A 307 24.82 -11.50 29.61
CA ALA A 307 24.75 -11.89 31.01
C ALA A 307 25.21 -10.77 31.95
N SER A 308 26.32 -10.10 31.64
CA SER A 308 26.92 -9.05 32.46
C SER A 308 26.23 -7.68 32.40
N SER A 309 25.25 -7.51 31.51
CA SER A 309 24.53 -6.24 31.32
C SER A 309 23.26 -6.17 32.17
N ASP A 310 23.06 -5.08 32.90
CA ASP A 310 21.80 -4.82 33.62
C ASP A 310 20.69 -4.39 32.66
N LEU A 311 21.02 -3.58 31.64
CA LEU A 311 20.11 -3.13 30.60
C LEU A 311 20.70 -3.29 29.20
N ILE A 312 19.87 -3.75 28.27
CA ILE A 312 20.24 -4.00 26.88
C ILE A 312 19.30 -3.19 25.98
N PHE A 313 19.86 -2.38 25.09
CA PHE A 313 19.11 -1.45 24.25
C PHE A 313 19.20 -1.79 22.77
N ALA A 314 18.08 -2.19 22.18
CA ALA A 314 17.89 -2.41 20.76
C ALA A 314 17.55 -1.09 20.03
N MET A 315 17.98 -0.98 18.76
CA MET A 315 17.77 0.24 17.95
C MET A 315 16.47 0.21 17.13
N ASP A 316 16.07 -0.98 16.65
CA ASP A 316 14.89 -1.18 15.80
C ASP A 316 14.17 -2.49 16.17
N PHE A 317 13.02 -2.77 15.53
CA PHE A 317 12.21 -3.94 15.86
C PHE A 317 12.85 -5.25 15.39
N GLU A 318 13.71 -5.20 14.37
CA GLU A 318 14.47 -6.36 13.91
C GLU A 318 15.48 -6.78 14.99
N ASN A 319 16.27 -5.82 15.50
CA ASN A 319 17.21 -6.06 16.59
C ASN A 319 16.51 -6.55 17.86
N LEU A 320 15.37 -5.95 18.23
CA LEU A 320 14.61 -6.35 19.40
C LEU A 320 14.07 -7.78 19.27
N ALA A 321 13.48 -8.12 18.11
CA ALA A 321 12.92 -9.43 17.87
C ALA A 321 14.00 -10.52 17.85
N GLU A 322 15.16 -10.26 17.23
CA GLU A 322 16.28 -11.20 17.23
C GLU A 322 16.86 -11.40 18.63
N LEU A 323 17.09 -10.32 19.40
CA LEU A 323 17.57 -10.42 20.77
C LEU A 323 16.64 -11.24 21.66
N CYS A 324 15.33 -10.99 21.56
CA CYS A 324 14.33 -11.72 22.34
C CYS A 324 14.21 -13.19 21.92
N ALA A 325 14.55 -13.53 20.68
CA ALA A 325 14.54 -14.89 20.18
C ALA A 325 15.80 -15.66 20.61
N VAL A 326 16.97 -15.03 20.54
CA VAL A 326 18.26 -15.65 20.88
C VAL A 326 18.50 -15.71 22.39
N TYR A 327 18.04 -14.71 23.14
CA TYR A 327 18.24 -14.60 24.59
C TYR A 327 16.90 -14.49 25.33
N PRO A 328 16.07 -15.56 25.35
CA PRO A 328 14.74 -15.51 25.95
C PRO A 328 14.77 -15.19 27.46
N ASP A 329 15.80 -15.63 28.17
CA ASP A 329 15.95 -15.42 29.62
C ASP A 329 16.33 -13.97 29.98
N ALA A 330 16.83 -13.20 29.00
CA ALA A 330 17.20 -11.79 29.17
C ALA A 330 16.09 -10.82 28.74
N LYS A 331 14.90 -11.30 28.35
CA LYS A 331 13.80 -10.46 27.81
C LYS A 331 13.38 -9.32 28.74
N ASN A 332 13.49 -9.49 30.05
CA ASN A 332 13.13 -8.48 31.05
C ASN A 332 14.07 -7.26 31.06
N LYS A 333 15.31 -7.44 30.60
CA LYS A 333 16.32 -6.38 30.52
C LYS A 333 16.60 -5.88 29.10
N ILE A 334 15.92 -6.42 28.09
CA ILE A 334 16.02 -5.98 26.70
C ILE A 334 14.91 -4.97 26.42
N HIS A 335 15.31 -3.75 26.02
CA HIS A 335 14.43 -2.63 25.76
C HIS A 335 14.77 -1.96 24.42
N MET A 336 13.81 -1.25 23.83
CA MET A 336 14.11 -0.32 22.75
C MET A 336 14.74 0.95 23.31
N LEU A 337 15.83 1.44 22.73
CA LEU A 337 16.39 2.74 23.12
C LEU A 337 15.38 3.89 22.93
N SER A 338 14.55 3.78 21.90
CA SER A 338 13.45 4.73 21.63
C SER A 338 12.37 4.78 22.71
N ALA A 339 12.41 3.92 23.74
CA ALA A 339 11.54 4.05 24.90
C ALA A 339 11.73 5.40 25.62
N PHE A 340 12.92 5.98 25.46
CA PHE A 340 13.33 7.30 25.96
C PHE A 340 13.18 8.43 24.94
N ALA A 341 12.62 8.16 23.76
CA ALA A 341 12.30 9.22 22.80
C ALA A 341 11.02 9.97 23.21
N GLU A 342 10.85 11.18 22.67
CA GLU A 342 9.70 12.03 22.97
C GLU A 342 8.57 11.93 21.93
N GLY A 343 7.36 12.33 22.35
CA GLY A 343 6.23 12.59 21.47
C GLY A 343 5.79 11.39 20.62
N LYS A 344 5.87 11.52 19.30
CA LYS A 344 5.47 10.47 18.34
C LYS A 344 6.55 9.44 18.07
N GLN A 345 7.80 9.69 18.49
CA GLN A 345 8.94 8.81 18.25
C GLN A 345 9.16 7.80 19.38
N ARG A 346 8.47 7.96 20.51
CA ARG A 346 8.52 7.01 21.63
C ARG A 346 8.10 5.61 21.18
N ASN A 347 8.92 4.61 21.49
CA ASN A 347 8.75 3.20 21.10
C ASN A 347 8.67 2.95 19.60
N ARG A 348 9.33 3.79 18.79
CA ARG A 348 9.49 3.61 17.35
C ARG A 348 10.93 3.30 16.97
N GLU A 349 11.11 2.69 15.81
CA GLU A 349 12.45 2.35 15.34
C GLU A 349 13.34 3.58 15.14
N ILE A 350 14.57 3.47 15.61
CA ILE A 350 15.65 4.37 15.22
C ILE A 350 16.17 3.89 13.87
N ALA A 351 15.78 4.60 12.81
CA ALA A 351 16.09 4.24 11.43
C ALA A 351 17.61 4.01 11.22
N ASP A 352 17.95 2.94 10.51
CA ASP A 352 19.33 2.61 10.17
C ASP A 352 19.87 3.55 9.07
N PRO A 353 20.93 4.35 9.34
CA PRO A 353 21.50 5.25 8.35
C PRO A 353 22.43 4.55 7.34
N TYR A 354 22.63 3.23 7.41
CA TYR A 354 23.63 2.51 6.59
C TYR A 354 23.54 2.78 5.07
N TYR A 355 22.33 2.79 4.51
CA TYR A 355 22.10 3.08 3.08
C TYR A 355 21.74 4.55 2.81
N GLY A 356 21.88 5.41 3.82
CA GLY A 356 21.55 6.82 3.75
C GLY A 356 22.75 7.71 3.46
N ASP A 357 22.51 9.01 3.56
CA ASP A 357 23.51 10.06 3.43
C ASP A 357 23.91 10.65 4.81
N GLU A 358 24.75 11.69 4.78
CA GLU A 358 25.16 12.41 5.99
C GLU A 358 23.98 13.01 6.74
N LYS A 359 22.96 13.51 6.03
CA LYS A 359 21.76 14.08 6.63
C LYS A 359 20.99 13.03 7.41
N THR A 360 20.81 11.85 6.83
CA THR A 360 20.15 10.70 7.47
C THR A 360 20.94 10.25 8.70
N THR A 361 22.28 10.24 8.61
CA THR A 361 23.17 9.92 9.74
C THR A 361 23.04 10.95 10.87
N ARG A 362 23.03 12.26 10.56
CA ARG A 362 22.81 13.33 11.56
C ARG A 362 21.45 13.19 12.24
N GLN A 363 20.38 12.91 11.47
CA GLN A 363 19.04 12.71 12.03
C GLN A 363 18.99 11.52 12.97
N CYS A 364 19.62 10.40 12.58
CA CYS A 364 19.76 9.24 13.45
C CYS A 364 20.48 9.60 14.75
N TYR A 365 21.62 10.30 14.68
CA TYR A 365 22.41 10.68 15.85
C TYR A 365 21.71 11.69 16.75
N ALA A 366 20.94 12.63 16.19
CA ALA A 366 20.10 13.52 16.98
C ALA A 366 19.06 12.75 17.79
N MET A 367 18.42 11.73 17.18
CA MET A 367 17.48 10.86 17.86
C MET A 367 18.16 10.02 18.95
N LEU A 368 19.35 9.47 18.67
CA LEU A 368 20.14 8.73 19.67
C LEU A 368 20.50 9.62 20.87
N MET A 369 21.00 10.82 20.63
CA MET A 369 21.36 11.76 21.69
C MET A 369 20.17 12.12 22.57
N GLN A 370 18.99 12.36 21.98
CA GLN A 370 17.77 12.61 22.73
C GLN A 370 17.43 11.41 23.64
N CYS A 371 17.43 10.19 23.09
CA CYS A 371 17.13 8.99 23.87
C CYS A 371 18.15 8.75 24.98
N VAL A 372 19.45 8.95 24.70
CA VAL A 372 20.54 8.74 25.65
C VAL A 372 20.49 9.75 26.80
N ARG A 373 20.21 11.02 26.53
CA ARG A 373 20.04 12.05 27.58
C ARG A 373 18.86 11.73 28.47
N ASN A 374 17.73 11.35 27.88
CA ASN A 374 16.52 11.00 28.62
C ASN A 374 16.71 9.72 29.44
N LEU A 375 17.46 8.73 28.92
CA LEU A 375 17.90 7.56 29.67
C LEU A 375 18.74 7.97 30.88
N ALA A 376 19.80 8.76 30.68
CA ALA A 376 20.68 9.20 31.75
C ALA A 376 19.92 9.96 32.85
N GLN A 377 19.03 10.89 32.48
CA GLN A 377 18.19 11.62 33.43
C GLN A 377 17.25 10.70 34.24
N SER A 378 16.71 9.65 33.60
CA SER A 378 15.78 8.73 34.26
C SER A 378 16.46 7.77 35.24
N VAL A 379 17.73 7.43 35.00
CA VAL A 379 18.48 6.42 35.78
C VAL A 379 19.45 7.08 36.77
N PHE A 380 19.89 8.30 36.48
CA PHE A 380 20.80 9.11 37.29
C PHE A 380 20.23 10.54 37.42
N PRO A 381 19.13 10.73 38.16
CA PRO A 381 18.60 12.07 38.40
C PRO A 381 19.66 12.90 39.13
N ALA A 382 19.90 14.13 38.65
CA ALA A 382 20.75 15.05 39.37
C ALA A 382 20.16 15.25 40.78
N HIS A 383 20.98 15.11 41.83
CA HIS A 383 20.58 15.57 43.15
C HIS A 383 20.26 17.06 43.02
N GLU A 384 19.00 17.44 43.19
CA GLU A 384 18.64 18.85 43.36
C GLU A 384 19.45 19.36 44.55
N THR A 385 20.45 20.20 44.26
CA THR A 385 21.10 21.01 45.28
C THR A 385 20.02 21.86 45.90
N ALA A 386 19.65 21.54 47.14
CA ALA A 386 18.79 22.35 47.98
C ALA A 386 19.47 23.70 48.23
N SER A 387 19.28 24.63 47.30
CA SER A 387 19.54 26.06 47.49
C SER A 387 18.19 26.77 47.60
N ALA A 388 17.43 26.43 48.65
CA ALA A 388 16.38 27.31 49.14
C ALA A 388 17.05 28.42 49.94
N VAL A 389 17.39 29.50 49.23
CA VAL A 389 17.72 30.80 49.83
C VAL A 389 16.53 31.20 50.68
N GLY A 390 16.74 31.22 52.00
CA GLY A 390 15.80 31.79 52.95
C GLY A 390 15.67 33.29 52.69
N SER A 391 14.63 33.70 51.99
CA SER A 391 14.17 35.08 52.01
C SER A 391 13.24 35.26 53.21
N THR A 392 13.79 35.73 54.31
CA THR A 392 13.05 36.40 55.39
C THR A 392 12.39 37.67 54.83
N PRO A 393 11.08 37.88 55.01
CA PRO A 393 10.45 39.15 54.68
C PRO A 393 10.67 40.14 55.84
N VAL A 394 11.39 41.24 55.55
CA VAL A 394 11.42 42.41 56.42
C VAL A 394 10.20 43.26 56.09
N HIS A 395 9.32 43.41 57.08
CA HIS A 395 8.26 44.41 57.08
C HIS A 395 8.87 45.81 57.25
N TYR A 396 8.46 46.74 56.41
CA TYR A 396 8.34 48.17 56.73
C TYR A 396 7.01 48.68 56.21
#